data_AF-A0A8S3SQB8-F1
#
_entry.id   AF-A0A8S3SQB8-F1
#
_cell.length_a   1.000
_cell.length_b   1.000
_cell.length_c   1.000
_cell.angle_alpha   90.00
_cell.angle_beta   90.00
_cell.angle_gamma   90.00
#
_symmetry.space_group_name_H-M   'P 1'
#
loop_
_entity.id
_entity.type
_entity.pdbx_description
1 polymer ?
#
loop_
_entity_poly.entity_id
_entity_poly.type
_entity_poly.pdbx_seq_one_letter_code
_entity_poly.pdbx_strand_id
1 'polypeptide(L)'
;MKYQKRTNKFGLGGGGHRFKRTSIRKGKCTVKKGRPMYSFTCNSNRKLNGRARNRLKICISRYKLNYNINRAKPLNDITNLVQNVITELPNHIKDPVVQKQFQHFTATTIGNKNQLKGSDAGMFAVKPTKFVTTLYMKQQLHTNIMELINSLIHIVHICYSPFESRTPKSILRLHNQCFKFRIMSRIVFGIPTKMTTRKFFGSHFHSLTTHASETYRLFNLKSFVTEQEERCFGDLRRVFERTTNRQAGHIVDNAIMRITTQQQQLVYKQNSFTIQDSAISKQARLLPPRPRTMFSSELITNRSVLVTSHLKRIADFMICGKDVWWMMEDGNIVFVDGPDDPQFHREGPTLHYLTT
;
A
#
# COMPACT_ATOMS: atom_id res chain seq x y z
N MET A 1 14.88 17.58 -76.10
CA MET A 1 13.47 17.93 -75.83
C MET A 1 13.42 19.13 -74.88
N LYS A 2 12.85 20.25 -75.35
CA LYS A 2 12.48 21.56 -74.71
C LYS A 2 12.92 21.83 -73.25
N TYR A 3 13.83 22.77 -72.96
CA TYR A 3 13.76 24.27 -72.87
C TYR A 3 13.51 24.84 -71.44
N GLN A 4 14.53 25.56 -70.92
CA GLN A 4 14.58 26.76 -70.04
C GLN A 4 13.45 27.09 -69.02
N LYS A 5 13.80 27.44 -67.76
CA LYS A 5 14.02 28.83 -67.24
C LYS A 5 14.22 28.89 -65.71
N ARG A 6 15.14 29.78 -65.29
CA ARG A 6 15.39 30.44 -63.98
C ARG A 6 14.09 31.06 -63.39
N THR A 7 13.87 31.43 -62.11
CA THR A 7 14.63 31.83 -60.88
C THR A 7 13.56 32.03 -59.77
N ASN A 8 13.83 31.89 -58.46
CA ASN A 8 14.14 33.02 -57.56
C ASN A 8 14.50 32.59 -56.11
N LYS A 9 15.29 33.45 -55.46
CA LYS A 9 15.93 33.36 -54.12
C LYS A 9 15.08 33.99 -52.99
N PHE A 10 15.58 33.78 -51.76
CA PHE A 10 15.37 34.45 -50.44
C PHE A 10 14.31 33.76 -49.54
N GLY A 11 14.58 33.19 -48.35
CA GLY A 11 15.54 33.48 -47.24
C GLY A 11 14.81 34.35 -46.19
N LEU A 12 14.70 34.11 -44.88
CA LEU A 12 15.46 33.44 -43.78
C LEU A 12 14.45 33.25 -42.61
N GLY A 13 14.59 32.46 -41.53
CA GLY A 13 15.64 31.65 -40.87
C GLY A 13 14.95 30.93 -39.68
N GLY A 14 15.52 30.09 -38.81
CA GLY A 14 16.88 29.63 -38.52
C GLY A 14 16.89 29.20 -37.04
N GLY A 15 17.43 28.02 -36.70
CA GLY A 15 17.76 27.66 -35.31
C GLY A 15 17.55 26.20 -34.87
N GLY A 16 18.35 25.27 -35.40
CA GLY A 16 18.46 23.89 -34.89
C GLY A 16 19.90 23.55 -34.47
N HIS A 17 20.10 23.11 -33.22
CA HIS A 17 21.40 22.66 -32.70
C HIS A 17 21.50 21.13 -32.65
N ARG A 18 22.63 20.64 -33.20
CA ARG A 18 23.09 19.25 -33.27
C ARG A 18 23.43 18.65 -31.91
N PHE A 19 23.00 17.42 -31.66
CA PHE A 19 23.55 16.54 -30.62
C PHE A 19 24.85 15.86 -31.10
N LYS A 20 25.94 15.99 -30.33
CA LYS A 20 27.21 15.25 -30.49
C LYS A 20 27.12 13.88 -29.80
N ARG A 21 27.48 12.81 -30.52
CA ARG A 21 27.78 11.46 -29.98
C ARG A 21 29.12 11.49 -29.23
N THR A 22 29.18 10.88 -28.05
CA THR A 22 30.45 10.54 -27.38
C THR A 22 30.52 9.04 -27.09
N SER A 23 31.71 8.51 -27.37
CA SER A 23 32.08 7.11 -27.43
C SER A 23 32.43 6.49 -26.08
N ILE A 24 32.20 5.19 -25.99
CA ILE A 24 32.52 4.26 -24.90
C ILE A 24 34.05 4.11 -24.73
N ARG A 25 34.57 4.20 -23.49
CA ARG A 25 35.90 3.70 -23.12
C ARG A 25 35.80 2.56 -22.10
N LYS A 26 36.45 1.45 -22.41
CA LYS A 26 36.63 0.25 -21.58
C LYS A 26 37.61 0.54 -20.43
N GLY A 27 37.24 0.19 -19.20
CA GLY A 27 38.12 0.19 -18.02
C GLY A 27 38.35 -1.22 -17.49
N LYS A 28 39.62 -1.57 -17.26
CA LYS A 28 40.16 -2.90 -16.92
C LYS A 28 39.76 -3.40 -15.52
N CYS A 29 39.57 -4.71 -15.40
CA CYS A 29 39.45 -5.47 -14.15
C CYS A 29 40.81 -5.62 -13.45
N THR A 30 40.83 -5.47 -12.13
CA THR A 30 41.88 -6.04 -11.26
C THR A 30 41.22 -6.80 -10.11
N VAL A 31 41.69 -8.02 -9.88
CA VAL A 31 41.20 -8.97 -8.88
C VAL A 31 42.03 -8.81 -7.61
N LYS A 32 41.39 -8.60 -6.46
CA LYS A 32 41.98 -8.92 -5.15
C LYS A 32 41.09 -9.94 -4.45
N LYS A 33 41.70 -11.08 -4.11
CA LYS A 33 41.12 -12.22 -3.39
C LYS A 33 40.95 -11.89 -1.89
N GLY A 34 39.86 -12.37 -1.26
CA GLY A 34 39.81 -12.64 0.19
C GLY A 34 38.50 -12.30 0.93
N ARG A 35 37.79 -13.37 1.37
CA ARG A 35 36.76 -13.49 2.45
C ARG A 35 35.25 -13.35 2.13
N PRO A 36 34.37 -14.10 2.85
CA PRO A 36 33.10 -14.62 2.31
C PRO A 36 31.87 -13.73 2.56
N MET A 37 30.86 -13.93 1.68
CA MET A 37 29.47 -13.46 1.75
C MET A 37 28.83 -13.86 3.09
N TYR A 38 27.97 -13.08 3.77
CA TYR A 38 26.83 -12.31 3.30
C TYR A 38 26.67 -11.01 4.11
N SER A 39 26.59 -9.86 3.42
CA SER A 39 26.09 -8.62 4.00
C SER A 39 25.03 -8.02 3.06
N PHE A 40 23.79 -7.92 3.52
CA PHE A 40 22.77 -7.12 2.84
C PHE A 40 22.86 -5.68 3.35
N THR A 41 23.91 -4.97 2.93
CA THR A 41 23.95 -3.51 3.03
C THR A 41 23.10 -2.92 1.90
N CYS A 42 22.02 -2.23 2.25
CA CYS A 42 21.15 -1.52 1.31
C CYS A 42 21.88 -0.29 0.74
N ASN A 43 22.72 -0.49 -0.27
CA ASN A 43 23.35 0.60 -1.01
C ASN A 43 22.49 0.94 -2.25
N SER A 44 21.47 1.76 -2.05
CA SER A 44 20.58 2.26 -3.12
C SER A 44 21.17 3.50 -3.82
N ASN A 45 22.45 3.43 -4.20
CA ASN A 45 23.10 4.40 -5.08
C ASN A 45 23.41 3.77 -6.44
N ARG A 46 22.35 3.50 -7.21
CA ARG A 46 22.44 3.55 -8.68
C ARG A 46 21.79 4.85 -9.15
N LYS A 47 22.59 5.67 -9.83
CA LYS A 47 22.15 6.84 -10.61
C LYS A 47 21.04 6.41 -11.56
N LEU A 48 19.80 6.61 -11.15
CA LEU A 48 18.63 6.61 -12.03
C LEU A 48 18.37 8.07 -12.34
N ASN A 49 18.67 8.45 -13.58
CA ASN A 49 18.37 9.75 -14.14
C ASN A 49 16.88 10.10 -13.91
N GLY A 50 16.63 11.25 -13.28
CA GLY A 50 15.46 12.08 -13.59
C GLY A 50 14.06 11.63 -13.15
N ARG A 51 13.87 10.90 -12.04
CA ARG A 51 12.54 10.81 -11.40
C ARG A 51 12.63 11.16 -9.91
N ALA A 52 11.95 12.23 -9.53
CA ALA A 52 11.82 12.71 -8.16
C ALA A 52 11.48 11.56 -7.21
N ARG A 53 12.42 11.20 -6.33
CA ARG A 53 12.16 10.25 -5.23
C ARG A 53 11.21 10.96 -4.26
N ASN A 54 9.99 10.44 -4.12
CA ASN A 54 8.99 10.91 -3.14
C ASN A 54 9.46 10.61 -1.70
N ARG A 55 10.46 11.34 -1.21
CA ARG A 55 10.89 11.33 0.19
C ARG A 55 10.14 12.44 0.92
N LEU A 56 9.53 12.13 2.06
CA LEU A 56 9.09 13.18 2.99
C LEU A 56 10.32 13.54 3.83
N LYS A 57 10.85 14.76 3.65
CA LYS A 57 11.78 15.35 4.61
C LYS A 57 10.92 16.13 5.60
N ILE A 58 10.88 15.69 6.85
CA ILE A 58 10.24 16.44 7.93
C ILE A 58 11.36 17.15 8.68
N CYS A 59 11.33 18.48 8.70
CA CYS A 59 12.12 19.27 9.64
C CYS A 59 11.22 19.56 10.85
N ILE A 60 11.46 18.89 11.98
CA ILE A 60 10.86 19.29 13.25
C ILE A 60 11.77 20.39 13.81
N SER A 61 11.35 21.67 13.76
CA SER A 61 12.25 22.80 14.08
C SER A 61 12.79 22.79 15.51
N ARG A 62 12.14 22.08 16.44
CA ARG A 62 12.60 21.91 17.84
C ARG A 62 13.57 20.75 18.08
N TYR A 63 13.67 19.78 17.16
CA TYR A 63 14.53 18.63 17.30
C TYR A 63 15.16 18.34 15.94
N LYS A 64 16.46 18.59 15.76
CA LYS A 64 17.24 18.32 14.53
C LYS A 64 17.26 16.82 14.16
N LEU A 65 16.11 16.22 13.88
CA LEU A 65 15.91 14.83 13.51
C LEU A 65 15.49 14.78 12.03
N ASN A 66 16.43 14.41 11.17
CA ASN A 66 16.19 14.21 9.74
C ASN A 66 15.61 12.80 9.49
N TYR A 67 14.30 12.62 9.64
CA TYR A 67 13.65 11.38 9.23
C TYR A 67 13.44 11.34 7.71
N ASN A 68 14.06 10.36 7.05
CA ASN A 68 13.78 10.01 5.64
C ASN A 68 12.91 8.75 5.62
N ILE A 69 11.60 8.90 5.71
CA ILE A 69 10.67 7.78 5.57
C ILE A 69 10.15 7.76 4.13
N ASN A 70 10.30 6.60 3.46
CA ASN A 70 9.64 6.37 2.18
C ASN A 70 8.13 6.29 2.46
N ARG A 71 7.35 7.10 1.76
CA ARG A 71 5.91 7.21 2.03
C ARG A 71 5.20 5.93 1.59
N ALA A 72 4.48 5.29 2.51
CA ALA A 72 3.41 4.40 2.11
C ALA A 72 2.31 5.21 1.41
N LYS A 73 1.72 4.66 0.35
CA LYS A 73 0.58 5.25 -0.35
C LYS A 73 -0.60 4.30 -0.16
N PRO A 74 -1.31 4.38 0.98
CA PRO A 74 -2.30 3.37 1.37
C PRO A 74 -3.30 3.05 0.27
N LEU A 75 -3.84 4.08 -0.39
CA LEU A 75 -4.76 3.94 -1.51
C LEU A 75 -4.23 3.00 -2.61
N ASN A 76 -3.06 3.34 -3.16
CA ASN A 76 -2.50 2.61 -4.31
C ASN A 76 -1.85 1.29 -3.88
N ASP A 77 -1.16 1.26 -2.75
CA ASP A 77 -0.48 0.07 -2.25
C ASP A 77 -1.47 -1.02 -1.84
N ILE A 78 -2.55 -0.67 -1.13
CA ILE A 78 -3.60 -1.61 -0.72
C ILE A 78 -4.39 -2.11 -1.93
N THR A 79 -4.83 -1.22 -2.82
CA THR A 79 -5.62 -1.62 -4.00
C THR A 79 -4.87 -2.63 -4.86
N ASN A 80 -3.60 -2.35 -5.19
CA ASN A 80 -2.78 -3.26 -5.98
C ASN A 80 -2.48 -4.56 -5.22
N LEU A 81 -2.22 -4.49 -3.92
CA LEU A 81 -1.93 -5.68 -3.14
C LEU A 81 -3.15 -6.60 -3.00
N VAL A 82 -4.33 -6.04 -2.70
CA VAL A 82 -5.59 -6.79 -2.64
C VAL A 82 -5.87 -7.45 -3.99
N GLN A 83 -5.69 -6.72 -5.09
CA GLN A 83 -5.83 -7.28 -6.43
C GLN A 83 -4.85 -8.43 -6.67
N ASN A 84 -3.59 -8.26 -6.29
CA ASN A 84 -2.56 -9.28 -6.47
C ASN A 84 -2.89 -10.54 -5.66
N VAL A 85 -3.29 -10.38 -4.38
CA VAL A 85 -3.68 -11.50 -3.50
C VAL A 85 -4.88 -12.25 -4.07
N ILE A 86 -5.96 -11.55 -4.44
CA ILE A 86 -7.17 -12.20 -4.99
C ILE A 86 -6.85 -12.91 -6.31
N THR A 87 -6.00 -12.32 -7.15
CA THR A 87 -5.62 -12.90 -8.45
C THR A 87 -4.75 -14.15 -8.28
N GLU A 88 -3.85 -14.15 -7.31
CA GLU A 88 -2.83 -15.18 -7.12
C GLU A 88 -3.35 -16.36 -6.29
N LEU A 89 -4.13 -16.09 -5.24
CA LEU A 89 -4.55 -17.08 -4.22
C LEU A 89 -5.21 -18.35 -4.78
N PRO A 90 -6.10 -18.30 -5.78
CA PRO A 90 -6.72 -19.53 -6.30
C PRO A 90 -5.71 -20.54 -6.86
N ASN A 91 -4.53 -20.09 -7.31
CA ASN A 91 -3.52 -20.98 -7.89
C ASN A 91 -2.68 -21.71 -6.82
N HIS A 92 -2.83 -21.35 -5.55
CA HIS A 92 -2.10 -21.96 -4.42
C HIS A 92 -3.03 -22.83 -3.54
N ILE A 93 -4.29 -23.00 -3.97
CA ILE A 93 -5.25 -23.90 -3.33
C ILE A 93 -5.12 -25.28 -3.99
N LYS A 94 -4.80 -26.30 -3.20
CA LYS A 94 -4.61 -27.67 -3.68
C LYS A 94 -5.93 -28.37 -4.04
N ASP A 95 -7.00 -28.05 -3.31
CA ASP A 95 -8.33 -28.65 -3.55
C ASP A 95 -8.98 -28.01 -4.79
N PRO A 96 -9.23 -28.78 -5.87
CA PRO A 96 -9.81 -28.27 -7.11
C PRO A 96 -11.24 -27.74 -6.95
N VAL A 97 -12.02 -28.27 -5.99
CA VAL A 97 -13.39 -27.81 -5.72
C VAL A 97 -13.35 -26.43 -5.09
N VAL A 98 -12.55 -26.26 -4.03
CA VAL A 98 -12.36 -24.99 -3.34
C VAL A 98 -11.71 -23.96 -4.27
N GLN A 99 -10.77 -24.38 -5.11
CA GLN A 99 -10.15 -23.54 -6.13
C GLN A 99 -11.19 -22.98 -7.11
N LYS A 100 -12.09 -23.81 -7.66
CA LYS A 100 -13.16 -23.35 -8.56
C LYS A 100 -14.11 -22.38 -7.86
N GLN A 101 -14.47 -22.65 -6.61
CA GLN A 101 -15.28 -21.73 -5.80
C GLN A 101 -14.59 -20.37 -5.62
N PHE A 102 -13.27 -20.36 -5.37
CA PHE A 102 -12.47 -19.14 -5.26
C PHE A 102 -12.37 -18.38 -6.58
N GLN A 103 -12.22 -19.08 -7.71
CA GLN A 103 -12.19 -18.46 -9.04
C GLN A 103 -13.53 -17.82 -9.37
N HIS A 104 -14.64 -18.52 -9.10
CA HIS A 104 -15.99 -17.98 -9.26
C HIS A 104 -16.22 -16.76 -8.36
N PHE A 105 -15.86 -16.87 -7.08
CA PHE A 105 -15.93 -15.75 -6.14
C PHE A 105 -15.11 -14.55 -6.62
N THR A 106 -13.91 -14.78 -7.14
CA THR A 106 -13.02 -13.74 -7.68
C THR A 106 -13.65 -13.05 -8.89
N ALA A 107 -14.18 -13.82 -9.84
CA ALA A 107 -14.85 -13.30 -11.03
C ALA A 107 -16.09 -12.47 -10.66
N THR A 108 -16.92 -12.96 -9.74
CA THR A 108 -18.13 -12.27 -9.27
C THR A 108 -17.80 -11.02 -8.44
N THR A 109 -16.73 -11.07 -7.66
CA THR A 109 -16.34 -9.97 -6.76
C THR A 109 -15.67 -8.84 -7.54
N ILE A 110 -14.62 -9.13 -8.31
CA ILE A 110 -13.89 -8.12 -9.10
C ILE A 110 -14.70 -7.66 -10.32
N GLY A 111 -15.49 -8.55 -10.92
CA GLY A 111 -16.20 -8.31 -12.18
C GLY A 111 -15.24 -8.05 -13.36
N ASN A 112 -15.77 -7.58 -14.49
CA ASN A 112 -14.98 -7.11 -15.65
C ASN A 112 -14.42 -5.68 -15.46
N LYS A 113 -14.16 -5.26 -14.22
CA LYS A 113 -13.62 -3.92 -13.97
C LYS A 113 -12.13 -3.90 -14.32
N ASN A 114 -11.77 -3.17 -15.38
CA ASN A 114 -10.38 -2.98 -15.80
C ASN A 114 -9.51 -2.24 -14.76
N GLN A 115 -10.12 -1.48 -13.85
CA GLN A 115 -9.46 -0.77 -12.75
C GLN A 115 -10.30 -0.82 -11.47
N LEU A 116 -9.68 -1.22 -10.37
CA LEU A 116 -10.28 -1.18 -9.04
C LEU A 116 -10.07 0.22 -8.45
N LYS A 117 -11.14 0.80 -7.90
CA LYS A 117 -11.06 2.09 -7.20
C LYS A 117 -10.57 1.89 -5.75
N GLY A 118 -10.17 2.97 -5.09
CA GLY A 118 -9.78 2.96 -3.69
C GLY A 118 -10.85 2.46 -2.73
N SER A 119 -12.07 2.98 -2.87
CA SER A 119 -13.24 2.63 -2.04
C SER A 119 -13.62 1.17 -2.22
N ASP A 120 -13.37 0.66 -3.42
CA ASP A 120 -13.56 -0.71 -3.82
C ASP A 120 -12.59 -1.63 -3.04
N ALA A 121 -11.35 -1.19 -2.75
CA ALA A 121 -10.33 -1.99 -2.06
C ALA A 121 -10.72 -2.39 -0.63
N GLY A 122 -11.42 -1.52 0.12
CA GLY A 122 -11.95 -1.84 1.45
C GLY A 122 -13.01 -2.95 1.37
N MET A 123 -13.96 -2.82 0.45
CA MET A 123 -14.98 -3.84 0.17
C MET A 123 -14.34 -5.15 -0.34
N PHE A 124 -13.30 -5.04 -1.15
CA PHE A 124 -12.52 -6.16 -1.68
C PHE A 124 -11.57 -6.79 -0.68
N ALA A 125 -11.35 -6.21 0.49
CA ALA A 125 -10.70 -6.90 1.61
C ALA A 125 -11.75 -7.61 2.49
N VAL A 126 -12.92 -6.99 2.71
CA VAL A 126 -13.98 -7.54 3.58
C VAL A 126 -14.64 -8.79 2.97
N LYS A 127 -14.99 -8.74 1.67
CA LYS A 127 -15.68 -9.85 1.00
C LYS A 127 -14.86 -11.15 0.98
N PRO A 128 -13.55 -11.15 0.61
CA PRO A 128 -12.74 -12.36 0.69
C PRO A 128 -12.61 -12.88 2.11
N THR A 129 -12.50 -12.00 3.11
CA THR A 129 -12.44 -12.42 4.51
C THR A 129 -13.67 -13.23 4.90
N LYS A 130 -14.89 -12.76 4.59
CA LYS A 130 -16.12 -13.52 4.86
C LYS A 130 -16.11 -14.88 4.18
N PHE A 131 -15.72 -14.91 2.91
CA PHE A 131 -15.68 -16.14 2.12
C PHE A 131 -14.68 -17.16 2.69
N VAL A 132 -13.46 -16.71 2.99
CA VAL A 132 -12.38 -17.50 3.60
C VAL A 132 -12.79 -18.02 4.98
N THR A 133 -13.41 -17.19 5.82
CA THR A 133 -13.91 -17.61 7.14
C THR A 133 -14.94 -18.74 7.01
N THR A 134 -15.90 -18.62 6.08
CA THR A 134 -16.90 -19.66 5.84
C THR A 134 -16.27 -20.98 5.40
N LEU A 135 -15.28 -20.93 4.50
CA LEU A 135 -14.56 -22.13 4.05
C LEU A 135 -13.69 -22.75 5.15
N TYR A 136 -13.07 -21.92 5.99
CA TYR A 136 -12.31 -22.36 7.14
C TYR A 136 -13.19 -23.04 8.19
N MET A 137 -14.38 -22.48 8.49
CA MET A 137 -15.35 -23.11 9.39
C MET A 137 -15.85 -24.46 8.88
N LYS A 138 -15.90 -24.65 7.55
CA LYS A 138 -16.19 -25.94 6.91
C LYS A 138 -14.98 -26.90 6.87
N GLN A 139 -13.85 -26.52 7.47
CA GLN A 139 -12.58 -27.28 7.46
C GLN A 139 -12.01 -27.54 6.05
N GLN A 140 -12.39 -26.70 5.08
CA GLN A 140 -11.98 -26.84 3.67
C GLN A 140 -10.74 -26.00 3.32
N LEU A 141 -10.17 -25.27 4.30
CA LEU A 141 -9.11 -24.31 4.06
C LEU A 141 -8.02 -24.38 5.13
N HIS A 142 -6.77 -24.28 4.69
CA HIS A 142 -5.61 -24.28 5.59
C HIS A 142 -5.53 -22.98 6.42
N THR A 143 -5.14 -23.09 7.69
CA THR A 143 -5.04 -21.98 8.66
C THR A 143 -4.19 -20.81 8.14
N ASN A 144 -3.05 -21.08 7.51
CA ASN A 144 -2.18 -20.05 6.91
C ASN A 144 -2.90 -19.10 5.93
N ILE A 145 -3.88 -19.58 5.15
CA ILE A 145 -4.63 -18.73 4.21
C ILE A 145 -5.59 -17.83 5.00
N MET A 146 -6.21 -18.36 6.05
CA MET A 146 -7.06 -17.59 6.95
C MET A 146 -6.26 -16.49 7.66
N GLU A 147 -5.08 -16.81 8.19
CA GLU A 147 -4.19 -15.83 8.82
C GLU A 147 -3.68 -14.75 7.86
N LEU A 148 -3.38 -15.13 6.62
CA LEU A 148 -3.00 -14.21 5.56
C LEU A 148 -4.10 -13.18 5.28
N ILE A 149 -5.34 -13.64 5.07
CA ILE A 149 -6.45 -12.75 4.72
C ILE A 149 -6.86 -11.90 5.92
N ASN A 150 -6.88 -12.48 7.13
CA ASN A 150 -7.14 -11.74 8.36
C ASN A 150 -6.12 -10.61 8.57
N SER A 151 -4.83 -10.90 8.41
CA SER A 151 -3.79 -9.87 8.56
C SER A 151 -3.91 -8.76 7.50
N LEU A 152 -4.29 -9.10 6.27
CA LEU A 152 -4.57 -8.09 5.24
C LEU A 152 -5.74 -7.19 5.61
N ILE A 153 -6.90 -7.73 6.00
CA ILE A 153 -8.07 -6.91 6.35
C ILE A 153 -7.79 -6.02 7.57
N HIS A 154 -6.95 -6.49 8.50
CA HIS A 154 -6.50 -5.66 9.62
C HIS A 154 -5.70 -4.44 9.17
N ILE A 155 -4.73 -4.66 8.28
CA ILE A 155 -3.92 -3.57 7.73
C ILE A 155 -4.83 -2.59 7.00
N VAL A 156 -5.74 -3.08 6.15
CA VAL A 156 -6.70 -2.20 5.44
C VAL A 156 -7.54 -1.41 6.43
N HIS A 157 -8.11 -2.06 7.45
CA HIS A 157 -8.97 -1.38 8.42
C HIS A 157 -8.26 -0.24 9.15
N ILE A 158 -7.01 -0.44 9.58
CA ILE A 158 -6.22 0.60 10.27
C ILE A 158 -5.80 1.71 9.29
N CYS A 159 -5.40 1.36 8.06
CA CYS A 159 -4.96 2.35 7.07
C CYS A 159 -6.08 3.34 6.68
N TYR A 160 -7.34 2.91 6.72
CA TYR A 160 -8.51 3.73 6.40
C TYR A 160 -9.22 4.29 7.65
N SER A 161 -8.66 4.09 8.84
CA SER A 161 -9.29 4.52 10.08
C SER A 161 -9.16 6.04 10.30
N PRO A 162 -10.15 6.67 10.96
CA PRO A 162 -10.13 8.12 11.19
C PRO A 162 -9.04 8.50 12.21
N PHE A 163 -8.69 9.78 12.28
CA PHE A 163 -7.53 10.24 13.07
C PHE A 163 -7.67 9.91 14.56
N GLU A 164 -8.89 10.01 15.08
CA GLU A 164 -9.28 9.77 16.47
C GLU A 164 -9.04 8.31 16.90
N SER A 165 -9.00 7.39 15.94
CA SER A 165 -8.72 5.97 16.20
C SER A 165 -7.23 5.64 16.31
N ARG A 166 -6.35 6.62 16.06
CA ARG A 166 -4.90 6.44 16.15
C ARG A 166 -4.48 6.43 17.61
N THR A 167 -4.08 5.25 18.07
CA THR A 167 -3.71 4.96 19.46
C THR A 167 -2.41 4.13 19.48
N PRO A 168 -1.67 4.08 20.59
CA PRO A 168 -0.53 3.18 20.72
C PRO A 168 -0.92 1.72 20.39
N LYS A 169 -2.11 1.29 20.82
CA LYS A 169 -2.68 -0.01 20.48
C LYS A 169 -2.81 -0.22 18.97
N SER A 170 -3.40 0.73 18.24
CA SER A 170 -3.57 0.59 16.79
C SER A 170 -2.24 0.63 16.02
N ILE A 171 -1.25 1.38 16.52
CA ILE A 171 0.11 1.40 15.99
C ILE A 171 0.80 0.05 16.16
N LEU A 172 0.78 -0.51 17.38
CA LEU A 172 1.33 -1.83 17.68
C LEU A 172 0.66 -2.89 16.80
N ARG A 173 -0.68 -2.86 16.73
CA ARG A 173 -1.46 -3.77 15.88
C ARG A 173 -1.03 -3.68 14.42
N LEU A 174 -0.87 -2.48 13.86
CA LEU A 174 -0.45 -2.33 12.47
C LEU A 174 0.94 -2.90 12.22
N HIS A 175 1.89 -2.67 13.12
CA HIS A 175 3.22 -3.28 13.04
C HIS A 175 3.13 -4.81 13.00
N ASN A 176 2.42 -5.40 13.95
CA ASN A 176 2.30 -6.84 14.10
C ASN A 176 1.58 -7.48 12.90
N GLN A 177 0.51 -6.85 12.41
CA GLN A 177 -0.26 -7.35 11.28
C GLN A 177 0.51 -7.21 9.96
N CYS A 178 1.25 -6.11 9.74
CA CYS A 178 2.16 -5.99 8.58
C CYS A 178 3.24 -7.08 8.57
N PHE A 179 3.81 -7.39 9.74
CA PHE A 179 4.80 -8.47 9.86
C PHE A 179 4.17 -9.85 9.62
N LYS A 180 3.04 -10.14 10.27
CA LYS A 180 2.31 -11.41 10.10
C LYS A 180 1.90 -11.60 8.65
N PHE A 181 1.33 -10.59 8.01
CA PHE A 181 0.98 -10.61 6.60
C PHE A 181 2.18 -10.90 5.70
N ARG A 182 3.34 -10.29 5.98
CA ARG A 182 4.58 -10.53 5.23
C ARG A 182 5.02 -11.99 5.30
N ILE A 183 5.01 -12.57 6.49
CA ILE A 183 5.42 -13.95 6.72
C ILE A 183 4.42 -14.93 6.08
N MET A 184 3.13 -14.73 6.32
CA MET A 184 2.08 -15.58 5.75
C MET A 184 2.08 -15.52 4.23
N SER A 185 2.32 -14.36 3.63
CA SER A 185 2.44 -14.24 2.17
C SER A 185 3.58 -15.09 1.62
N ARG A 186 4.70 -15.19 2.33
CA ARG A 186 5.82 -16.04 1.92
C ARG A 186 5.54 -17.53 2.08
N ILE A 187 4.79 -17.92 3.12
CA ILE A 187 4.39 -19.30 3.33
C ILE A 187 3.36 -19.75 2.28
N VAL A 188 2.31 -18.95 2.07
CA VAL A 188 1.18 -19.31 1.20
C VAL A 188 1.56 -19.26 -0.27
N PHE A 189 2.22 -18.18 -0.71
CA PHE A 189 2.49 -17.98 -2.13
C PHE A 189 3.86 -18.51 -2.57
N GLY A 190 4.85 -18.57 -1.67
CA GLY A 190 6.23 -18.93 -2.02
C GLY A 190 6.74 -18.16 -3.24
N ILE A 191 6.74 -18.84 -4.39
CA ILE A 191 6.96 -18.27 -5.72
C ILE A 191 5.59 -18.10 -6.42
N PRO A 192 5.17 -16.87 -6.75
CA PRO A 192 3.92 -16.63 -7.47
C PRO A 192 3.91 -17.32 -8.85
N THR A 193 2.76 -17.88 -9.22
CA THR A 193 2.52 -18.65 -10.45
C THR A 193 1.87 -17.79 -11.53
N LYS A 194 0.88 -16.97 -11.20
CA LYS A 194 0.12 -16.17 -12.19
C LYS A 194 0.76 -14.84 -12.51
N MET A 195 1.60 -14.32 -11.62
CA MET A 195 2.35 -13.09 -11.85
C MET A 195 3.82 -13.19 -11.46
N THR A 196 4.63 -12.22 -11.86
CA THR A 196 6.05 -12.22 -11.50
C THR A 196 6.26 -11.94 -10.01
N THR A 197 7.32 -12.52 -9.44
CA THR A 197 7.78 -12.22 -8.07
C THR A 197 7.96 -10.71 -7.86
N ARG A 198 8.45 -10.00 -8.88
CA ARG A 198 8.61 -8.54 -8.84
C ARG A 198 7.28 -7.79 -8.77
N LYS A 199 6.22 -8.29 -9.41
CA LYS A 199 4.89 -7.67 -9.34
C LYS A 199 4.23 -7.92 -7.98
N PHE A 200 4.30 -9.16 -7.49
CA PHE A 200 3.68 -9.54 -6.22
C PHE A 200 4.42 -8.98 -5.01
N PHE A 201 5.71 -9.30 -4.86
CA PHE A 201 6.57 -8.87 -3.74
C PHE A 201 7.32 -7.56 -4.01
N GLY A 202 6.80 -6.75 -4.94
CA GLY A 202 7.42 -5.52 -5.42
C GLY A 202 7.26 -4.34 -4.47
N SER A 203 7.23 -3.14 -5.06
CA SER A 203 7.16 -1.87 -4.34
C SER A 203 5.93 -1.76 -3.46
N HIS A 204 4.74 -2.17 -3.93
CA HIS A 204 3.50 -2.05 -3.16
C HIS A 204 3.51 -2.94 -1.91
N PHE A 205 3.93 -4.19 -2.07
CA PHE A 205 4.08 -5.12 -0.94
C PHE A 205 5.13 -4.63 0.07
N HIS A 206 6.30 -4.19 -0.41
CA HIS A 206 7.34 -3.66 0.45
C HIS A 206 6.90 -2.39 1.18
N SER A 207 6.27 -1.46 0.46
CA SER A 207 5.74 -0.21 0.99
C SER A 207 4.75 -0.46 2.12
N LEU A 208 3.79 -1.37 1.93
CA LEU A 208 2.80 -1.67 2.95
C LEU A 208 3.41 -2.41 4.15
N THR A 209 4.19 -3.47 3.91
CA THR A 209 4.73 -4.31 4.99
C THR A 209 5.85 -3.66 5.79
N THR A 210 6.56 -2.70 5.17
CA THR A 210 7.72 -2.03 5.79
C THR A 210 7.36 -0.62 6.22
N HIS A 211 6.80 0.21 5.32
CA HIS A 211 6.71 1.65 5.58
C HIS A 211 5.36 2.11 6.14
N ALA A 212 4.26 1.35 5.95
CA ALA A 212 2.95 1.80 6.43
C ALA A 212 2.92 1.97 7.94
N SER A 213 3.47 1.03 8.71
CA SER A 213 3.48 1.12 10.17
C SER A 213 4.40 2.24 10.68
N GLU A 214 5.57 2.45 10.05
CA GLU A 214 6.45 3.59 10.35
C GLU A 214 5.79 4.94 10.03
N THR A 215 5.08 5.01 8.91
CA THR A 215 4.36 6.22 8.51
C THR A 215 3.19 6.48 9.47
N TYR A 216 2.46 5.44 9.88
CA TYR A 216 1.34 5.53 10.80
C TYR A 216 1.75 5.99 12.22
N ARG A 217 2.97 5.64 12.63
CA ARG A 217 3.59 6.18 13.85
C ARG A 217 3.72 7.70 13.83
N LEU A 218 3.85 8.33 12.65
CA LEU A 218 4.00 9.78 12.53
C LEU A 218 2.70 10.49 12.17
N PHE A 219 1.94 9.95 11.22
CA PHE A 219 0.73 10.58 10.67
C PHE A 219 -0.39 9.56 10.53
N ASN A 220 -1.64 10.01 10.55
CA ASN A 220 -2.73 9.13 10.16
C ASN A 220 -2.62 8.78 8.66
N LEU A 221 -2.72 7.49 8.33
CA LEU A 221 -2.63 7.00 6.96
C LEU A 221 -3.84 7.41 6.11
N LYS A 222 -5.01 7.64 6.74
CA LYS A 222 -6.20 8.15 6.03
C LYS A 222 -5.95 9.52 5.39
N SER A 223 -5.08 10.35 5.98
CA SER A 223 -4.71 11.66 5.41
C SER A 223 -3.94 11.56 4.08
N PHE A 224 -3.39 10.39 3.75
CA PHE A 224 -2.75 10.13 2.45
C PHE A 224 -3.66 9.42 1.45
N VAL A 225 -4.92 9.16 1.80
CA VAL A 225 -5.90 8.54 0.91
C VAL A 225 -6.50 9.64 0.03
N THR A 226 -5.91 9.83 -1.15
CA THR A 226 -6.29 10.89 -2.09
C THR A 226 -7.41 10.50 -3.05
N GLU A 227 -8.35 9.66 -2.60
CA GLU A 227 -9.36 9.09 -3.51
C GLU A 227 -10.36 10.15 -4.00
N GLN A 228 -10.75 11.07 -3.13
CA GLN A 228 -11.69 12.13 -3.50
C GLN A 228 -11.05 13.07 -4.51
N GLU A 229 -9.78 13.39 -4.33
CA GLU A 229 -8.97 14.18 -5.24
C GLU A 229 -8.83 13.48 -6.59
N GLU A 230 -8.47 12.17 -6.60
CA GLU A 230 -8.37 11.39 -7.85
C GLU A 230 -9.71 11.36 -8.62
N ARG A 231 -10.85 11.25 -7.92
CA ARG A 231 -12.19 11.34 -8.54
C ARG A 231 -12.47 12.73 -9.08
N CYS A 232 -12.17 13.77 -8.32
CA CYS A 232 -12.36 15.16 -8.72
C CYS A 232 -11.55 15.48 -9.99
N PHE A 233 -10.29 15.06 -10.06
CA PHE A 233 -9.47 15.20 -11.25
C PHE A 233 -10.01 14.41 -12.45
N GLY A 234 -10.57 13.22 -12.22
CA GLY A 234 -11.22 12.44 -13.27
C GLY A 234 -12.47 13.12 -13.84
N ASP A 235 -13.30 13.71 -12.99
CA ASP A 235 -14.48 14.47 -13.40
C ASP A 235 -14.08 15.74 -14.15
N LEU A 236 -13.12 16.50 -13.60
CA LEU A 236 -12.55 17.69 -14.24
C LEU A 236 -11.97 17.37 -15.62
N ARG A 237 -11.21 16.27 -15.75
CA ARG A 237 -10.70 15.80 -17.04
C ARG A 237 -11.82 15.49 -18.02
N ARG A 238 -12.88 14.82 -17.57
CA ARG A 238 -14.04 14.49 -18.42
C ARG A 238 -14.80 15.73 -18.86
N VAL A 239 -14.95 16.72 -17.97
CA VAL A 239 -15.52 18.03 -18.31
C VAL A 239 -14.66 18.67 -19.39
N PHE A 240 -13.33 18.73 -19.20
CA PHE A 240 -12.41 19.23 -20.21
C PHE A 240 -12.57 18.54 -21.56
N GLU A 241 -12.55 17.21 -21.61
CA GLU A 241 -12.68 16.44 -22.84
C GLU A 241 -14.02 16.71 -23.57
N ARG A 242 -15.09 17.01 -22.84
CA ARG A 242 -16.43 17.22 -23.40
C ARG A 242 -16.76 18.67 -23.74
N THR A 243 -16.13 19.63 -23.09
CA THR A 243 -16.57 21.04 -23.15
C THR A 243 -15.46 21.98 -23.59
N THR A 244 -14.24 21.51 -23.79
CA THR A 244 -13.20 22.35 -24.35
C THR A 244 -13.45 22.58 -25.84
N ASN A 245 -13.62 23.85 -26.22
CA ASN A 245 -13.46 24.31 -27.60
C ASN A 245 -11.97 24.47 -27.97
N ARG A 246 -11.05 23.95 -27.12
CA ARG A 246 -9.58 24.05 -27.18
C ARG A 246 -9.01 25.47 -27.15
N GLN A 247 -9.81 26.48 -26.81
CA GLN A 247 -9.32 27.85 -26.61
C GLN A 247 -8.75 28.01 -25.21
N ALA A 248 -7.43 28.16 -25.12
CA ALA A 248 -6.69 28.17 -23.85
C ALA A 248 -7.24 29.17 -22.82
N GLY A 249 -7.75 30.32 -23.26
CA GLY A 249 -8.26 31.39 -22.39
C GLY A 249 -9.53 31.05 -21.60
N HIS A 250 -10.36 30.11 -22.08
CA HIS A 250 -11.65 29.79 -21.45
C HIS A 250 -11.70 28.39 -20.85
N ILE A 251 -10.57 27.68 -20.85
CA ILE A 251 -10.46 26.30 -20.34
C ILE A 251 -10.79 26.27 -18.84
N VAL A 252 -10.10 27.08 -18.04
CA VAL A 252 -10.23 27.05 -16.58
C VAL A 252 -11.62 27.52 -16.13
N ASP A 253 -12.10 28.65 -16.65
CA ASP A 253 -13.38 29.24 -16.24
C ASP A 253 -14.56 28.33 -16.57
N ASN A 254 -14.58 27.73 -17.75
CA ASN A 254 -15.63 26.78 -18.13
C ASN A 254 -15.62 25.51 -17.28
N ALA A 255 -14.43 25.02 -16.91
CA ALA A 255 -14.31 23.86 -16.05
C ALA A 255 -14.76 24.16 -14.62
N ILE A 256 -14.33 25.28 -14.04
CA ILE A 256 -14.73 25.70 -12.69
C ILE A 256 -16.24 25.94 -12.64
N MET A 257 -16.80 26.72 -13.57
CA MET A 257 -18.24 26.99 -13.62
C MET A 257 -19.04 25.69 -13.63
N ARG A 258 -18.68 24.73 -14.49
CA ARG A 258 -19.40 23.45 -14.60
C ARG A 258 -19.20 22.53 -13.41
N ILE A 259 -18.01 22.52 -12.80
CA ILE A 259 -17.77 21.77 -11.56
C ILE A 259 -18.60 22.36 -10.43
N THR A 260 -18.64 23.68 -10.29
CA THR A 260 -19.44 24.37 -9.28
C THR A 260 -20.94 24.14 -9.50
N THR A 261 -21.44 24.26 -10.74
CA THR A 261 -22.84 23.95 -11.06
C THR A 261 -23.17 22.48 -10.81
N GLN A 262 -22.28 21.55 -11.19
CA GLN A 262 -22.44 20.14 -10.86
C GLN A 262 -22.45 19.92 -9.35
N GLN A 263 -21.55 20.52 -8.59
CA GLN A 263 -21.51 20.39 -7.13
C GLN A 263 -22.78 20.96 -6.47
N GLN A 264 -23.30 22.08 -6.94
CA GLN A 264 -24.54 22.69 -6.48
C GLN A 264 -25.77 21.83 -6.81
N GLN A 265 -25.82 21.21 -7.99
CA GLN A 265 -26.85 20.23 -8.35
C GLN A 265 -26.66 18.88 -7.64
N LEU A 266 -25.46 18.59 -7.15
CA LEU A 266 -25.05 17.29 -6.59
C LEU A 266 -24.69 17.39 -5.10
N VAL A 267 -25.39 18.22 -4.31
CA VAL A 267 -25.46 18.07 -2.85
C VAL A 267 -25.79 16.60 -2.47
N TYR A 268 -26.42 15.84 -3.38
CA TYR A 268 -26.62 14.39 -3.33
C TYR A 268 -25.36 13.50 -3.50
N LYS A 269 -24.26 13.93 -4.16
CA LYS A 269 -23.06 13.08 -4.38
C LYS A 269 -22.01 13.15 -3.28
N GLN A 270 -21.92 14.21 -2.48
CA GLN A 270 -21.02 14.21 -1.31
C GLN A 270 -21.34 13.07 -0.34
N ASN A 271 -22.61 12.66 -0.29
CA ASN A 271 -23.05 11.50 0.47
C ASN A 271 -22.54 10.16 -0.10
N SER A 272 -22.14 10.07 -1.37
CA SER A 272 -21.78 8.78 -1.98
C SER A 272 -20.56 8.12 -1.35
N PHE A 273 -19.55 8.91 -0.94
CA PHE A 273 -18.36 8.39 -0.26
C PHE A 273 -18.69 7.95 1.17
N THR A 274 -19.38 8.81 1.93
CA THR A 274 -19.85 8.49 3.28
C THR A 274 -20.78 7.27 3.28
N ILE A 275 -21.64 7.13 2.27
CA ILE A 275 -22.50 5.96 2.06
C ILE A 275 -21.64 4.71 1.77
N GLN A 276 -20.61 4.82 0.93
CA GLN A 276 -19.68 3.72 0.64
C GLN A 276 -18.89 3.30 1.88
N ASP A 277 -18.28 4.24 2.60
CA ASP A 277 -17.56 4.01 3.85
C ASP A 277 -18.47 3.41 4.92
N SER A 278 -19.72 3.88 5.01
CA SER A 278 -20.75 3.33 5.90
C SER A 278 -21.12 1.89 5.52
N ALA A 279 -21.28 1.60 4.22
CA ALA A 279 -21.56 0.25 3.74
C ALA A 279 -20.40 -0.72 4.03
N ILE A 280 -19.16 -0.29 3.79
CA ILE A 280 -17.96 -1.08 4.14
C ILE A 280 -17.92 -1.33 5.65
N SER A 281 -18.15 -0.29 6.44
CA SER A 281 -18.16 -0.38 7.92
C SER A 281 -19.22 -1.35 8.42
N LYS A 282 -20.45 -1.28 7.87
CA LYS A 282 -21.54 -2.22 8.18
C LYS A 282 -21.14 -3.66 7.86
N GLN A 283 -20.52 -3.90 6.70
CA GLN A 283 -20.07 -5.24 6.34
C GLN A 283 -18.91 -5.75 7.19
N ALA A 284 -17.99 -4.86 7.59
CA ALA A 284 -16.85 -5.19 8.43
C ALA A 284 -17.28 -5.56 9.87
N ARG A 285 -18.36 -4.95 10.39
CA ARG A 285 -18.94 -5.32 11.70
C ARG A 285 -19.47 -6.76 11.77
N LEU A 286 -19.80 -7.35 10.62
CA LEU A 286 -20.26 -8.74 10.53
C LEU A 286 -19.10 -9.75 10.53
N LEU A 287 -17.84 -9.30 10.59
CA LEU A 287 -16.70 -10.18 10.76
C LEU A 287 -16.55 -10.53 12.25
N PRO A 288 -16.10 -11.75 12.57
CA PRO A 288 -15.85 -12.13 13.96
C PRO A 288 -14.86 -11.16 14.62
N PRO A 289 -15.01 -10.92 15.94
CA PRO A 289 -14.07 -10.09 16.68
C PRO A 289 -12.67 -10.69 16.57
N ARG A 290 -11.70 -9.79 16.45
CA ARG A 290 -10.36 -10.18 16.05
C ARG A 290 -9.53 -10.49 17.29
N PRO A 291 -8.88 -11.65 17.41
CA PRO A 291 -8.10 -11.97 18.59
C PRO A 291 -6.82 -11.12 18.67
N ARG A 292 -6.19 -11.12 19.85
CA ARG A 292 -4.83 -10.59 20.07
C ARG A 292 -3.84 -11.19 19.07
N THR A 293 -2.83 -10.42 18.69
CA THR A 293 -1.80 -10.94 17.79
C THR A 293 -0.90 -11.89 18.57
N MET A 294 -0.75 -13.11 18.07
CA MET A 294 0.13 -14.13 18.64
C MET A 294 1.22 -14.52 17.65
N PHE A 295 2.46 -14.58 18.12
CA PHE A 295 3.58 -15.21 17.42
C PHE A 295 3.88 -16.55 18.09
N SER A 296 3.70 -17.63 17.33
CA SER A 296 3.91 -18.98 17.82
C SER A 296 5.37 -19.27 18.13
N SER A 297 5.61 -20.17 19.08
CA SER A 297 6.95 -20.71 19.37
C SER A 297 7.65 -21.26 18.13
N GLU A 298 6.89 -21.91 17.23
CA GLU A 298 7.37 -22.38 15.93
C GLU A 298 7.86 -21.21 15.06
N LEU A 299 7.10 -20.12 14.97
CA LEU A 299 7.49 -18.94 14.19
C LEU A 299 8.75 -18.29 14.77
N ILE A 300 8.85 -18.20 16.09
CA ILE A 300 9.99 -17.63 16.80
C ILE A 300 11.24 -18.45 16.55
N THR A 301 11.14 -19.78 16.60
CA THR A 301 12.27 -20.70 16.39
C THR A 301 12.70 -20.72 14.93
N ASN A 302 11.76 -20.93 14.00
CA ASN A 302 12.05 -21.09 12.57
C ASN A 302 12.48 -19.78 11.90
N ARG A 303 12.10 -18.62 12.44
CA ARG A 303 12.36 -17.30 11.84
C ARG A 303 12.87 -16.28 12.86
N SER A 304 13.72 -16.73 13.78
CA SER A 304 14.27 -15.93 14.89
C SER A 304 14.79 -14.57 14.43
N VAL A 305 15.64 -14.53 13.40
CA VAL A 305 16.21 -13.28 12.87
C VAL A 305 15.15 -12.27 12.42
N LEU A 306 14.10 -12.75 11.74
CA LEU A 306 13.02 -11.88 11.26
C LEU A 306 12.15 -11.38 12.42
N VAL A 307 11.87 -12.25 13.39
CA VAL A 307 11.13 -11.89 14.60
C VAL A 307 11.91 -10.88 15.42
N THR A 308 13.20 -11.13 15.70
CA THR A 308 14.06 -10.19 16.42
C THR A 308 14.14 -8.85 15.69
N SER A 309 14.27 -8.84 14.36
CA SER A 309 14.25 -7.61 13.59
C SER A 309 12.93 -6.86 13.70
N HIS A 310 11.80 -7.56 13.79
CA HIS A 310 10.48 -6.96 13.99
C HIS A 310 10.35 -6.38 15.40
N LEU A 311 10.71 -7.15 16.44
CA LEU A 311 10.69 -6.71 17.83
C LEU A 311 11.55 -5.46 18.05
N LYS A 312 12.71 -5.36 17.38
CA LYS A 312 13.55 -4.15 17.40
C LYS A 312 12.84 -2.90 16.84
N ARG A 313 11.91 -3.05 15.89
CA ARG A 313 11.13 -1.93 15.33
C ARG A 313 9.99 -1.48 16.24
N ILE A 314 9.62 -2.30 17.21
CA ILE A 314 8.63 -1.99 18.24
C ILE A 314 9.26 -2.03 19.64
N ALA A 315 10.57 -1.78 19.75
CA ALA A 315 11.31 -1.91 20.99
C ALA A 315 10.75 -1.02 22.11
N ASP A 316 10.18 0.14 21.74
CA ASP A 316 9.48 1.03 22.66
C ASP A 316 8.29 0.36 23.34
N PHE A 317 7.54 -0.50 22.66
CA PHE A 317 6.48 -1.31 23.27
C PHE A 317 7.04 -2.49 24.09
N MET A 318 8.21 -3.00 23.71
CA MET A 318 8.84 -4.13 24.41
C MET A 318 9.45 -3.72 25.75
N ILE A 319 10.04 -2.52 25.82
CA ILE A 319 10.75 -1.99 27.00
C ILE A 319 9.78 -1.63 28.14
N CYS A 320 8.50 -1.38 27.85
CA CYS A 320 7.47 -1.09 28.86
C CYS A 320 7.32 -2.19 29.93
N GLY A 321 7.83 -3.39 29.68
CA GLY A 321 7.70 -4.54 30.56
C GLY A 321 6.67 -5.54 30.07
N LYS A 322 6.79 -6.76 30.61
CA LYS A 322 5.82 -7.84 30.38
C LYS A 322 4.47 -7.41 30.96
N ASP A 323 3.38 -7.85 30.32
CA ASP A 323 1.98 -7.64 30.71
C ASP A 323 1.46 -6.20 30.49
N VAL A 324 2.26 -5.32 29.87
CA VAL A 324 1.80 -4.00 29.40
C VAL A 324 1.31 -4.08 27.96
N TRP A 325 2.22 -4.35 27.01
CA TRP A 325 1.91 -4.43 25.57
C TRP A 325 2.15 -5.82 24.98
N TRP A 326 2.76 -6.71 25.74
CA TRP A 326 3.07 -8.07 25.34
C TRP A 326 3.19 -8.97 26.56
N MET A 327 2.91 -10.25 26.39
CA MET A 327 3.02 -11.28 27.40
C MET A 327 3.49 -12.59 26.77
N MET A 328 3.92 -13.52 27.61
CA MET A 328 4.28 -14.88 27.21
C MET A 328 3.19 -15.84 27.67
N GLU A 329 2.57 -16.55 26.72
CA GLU A 329 1.56 -17.58 26.97
C GLU A 329 2.00 -18.86 26.25
N ASP A 330 2.23 -19.95 26.98
CA ASP A 330 2.63 -21.26 26.44
C ASP A 330 3.83 -21.22 25.46
N GLY A 331 4.82 -20.37 25.75
CA GLY A 331 6.00 -20.17 24.90
C GLY A 331 5.75 -19.31 23.65
N ASN A 332 4.54 -18.79 23.48
CA ASN A 332 4.17 -17.85 22.41
C ASN A 332 4.27 -16.41 22.93
N ILE A 333 4.58 -15.47 22.03
CA ILE A 333 4.51 -14.03 22.33
C ILE A 333 3.11 -13.56 21.95
N VAL A 334 2.35 -13.07 22.92
CA VAL A 334 1.00 -12.53 22.73
C VAL A 334 1.03 -11.02 22.96
N PHE A 335 0.53 -10.25 21.99
CA PHE A 335 0.47 -8.80 22.08
C PHE A 335 -0.89 -8.33 22.61
N VAL A 336 -0.86 -7.32 23.48
CA VAL A 336 -2.04 -6.66 24.04
C VAL A 336 -2.55 -5.65 23.00
N ASP A 337 -3.04 -6.16 21.88
CA ASP A 337 -3.48 -5.39 20.70
C ASP A 337 -4.86 -5.82 20.17
N GLY A 338 -5.64 -6.49 21.02
CA GLY A 338 -7.00 -6.95 20.76
C GLY A 338 -8.08 -5.85 20.91
N PRO A 339 -9.33 -6.17 20.56
CA PRO A 339 -10.47 -5.25 20.64
C PRO A 339 -10.74 -4.83 22.09
N ASP A 340 -10.71 -5.79 23.01
CA ASP A 340 -11.05 -5.61 24.43
C ASP A 340 -9.90 -5.01 25.25
N ASP A 341 -8.70 -4.90 24.65
CA ASP A 341 -7.53 -4.37 25.32
C ASP A 341 -7.57 -2.84 25.45
N PRO A 342 -6.92 -2.26 26.48
CA PRO A 342 -6.85 -0.80 26.63
C PRO A 342 -6.20 -0.12 25.43
N GLN A 343 -6.76 1.01 25.01
CA GLN A 343 -6.19 1.79 23.91
C GLN A 343 -4.88 2.49 24.29
N PHE A 344 -4.72 2.79 25.59
CA PHE A 344 -3.60 3.51 26.16
C PHE A 344 -3.17 2.83 27.46
N HIS A 345 -1.86 2.79 27.68
CA HIS A 345 -1.23 2.42 28.94
C HIS A 345 -0.37 3.60 29.40
N ARG A 346 -0.37 3.88 30.71
CA ARG A 346 0.46 4.97 31.29
C ARG A 346 1.95 4.74 31.04
N GLU A 347 2.37 3.48 31.06
CA GLU A 347 3.74 3.02 30.80
C GLU A 347 4.04 2.88 29.30
N GLY A 348 3.04 3.08 28.43
CA GLY A 348 3.16 2.91 26.99
C GLY A 348 3.81 4.09 26.27
N PRO A 349 4.23 3.89 25.01
CA PRO A 349 4.85 4.95 24.23
C PRO A 349 3.87 6.11 24.01
N THR A 350 4.35 7.33 24.28
CA THR A 350 3.58 8.54 24.04
C THR A 350 3.49 8.83 22.55
N LEU A 351 2.28 9.11 22.06
CA LEU A 351 2.12 9.56 20.68
C LEU A 351 2.48 11.03 20.57
N HIS A 352 3.50 11.34 19.79
CA HIS A 352 3.76 12.71 19.37
C HIS A 352 2.78 13.05 18.25
N TYR A 353 1.84 13.95 18.56
CA TYR A 353 0.97 14.55 17.56
C TYR A 353 1.77 15.59 16.78
N LEU A 354 2.00 15.34 15.50
CA LEU A 354 2.23 16.43 14.56
C LEU A 354 0.86 17.01 14.26
N THR A 355 0.41 17.96 15.08
CA THR A 355 -0.69 18.86 14.70
C THR A 355 -0.19 19.68 13.52
N THR A 356 -0.72 19.38 12.33
CA THR A 356 -0.52 20.20 11.12
C THR A 356 -1.13 21.56 11.28
#